data_AF-A0A914K2Q3-F1
#
_entry.id   AF-A0A914K2Q3-F1
#
_cell.length_a   1.000
_cell.length_b   1.000
_cell.length_c   1.000
_cell.angle_alpha   90.00
_cell.angle_beta   90.00
_cell.angle_gamma   90.00
#
_symmetry.space_group_name_H-M   'P 1'
#
loop_
_entity.id
_entity.type
_entity.pdbx_description
1 polymer ?
#
loop_
_entity_poly.entity_id
_entity_poly.type
_entity_poly.pdbx_seq_one_letter_code
_entity_poly.pdbx_strand_id
1 'polypeptide(L)'
;MGSVNSAKKNVLLPHPVVETNYGKIEGKRVQIDILNEIKFVNVFLGIPFAKPPIGELRFQKPEPPNSWKDVLSCKTYKSISIQKQYPFKRFKDSEDCLYLNVIVPT
;
A
#
# COMPACT_ATOMS: atom_id res chain seq x y z
N MET A 1 33.19 -30.23 -18.93
CA MET A 1 33.13 -28.95 -18.19
C MET A 1 31.73 -28.40 -18.29
N GLY A 2 30.98 -28.44 -17.18
CA GLY A 2 29.68 -27.80 -17.09
C GLY A 2 29.82 -26.29 -16.89
N SER A 3 28.94 -25.53 -17.54
CA SER A 3 28.61 -24.19 -17.10
C SER A 3 27.10 -24.13 -16.97
N VAL A 4 26.65 -24.18 -15.71
CA VAL A 4 25.23 -24.14 -15.35
C VAL A 4 24.76 -22.70 -15.52
N ASN A 5 23.97 -22.43 -16.55
CA ASN A 5 23.21 -21.20 -16.67
C ASN A 5 22.10 -21.20 -15.61
N SER A 6 22.38 -20.60 -14.45
CA SER A 6 21.36 -20.31 -13.44
C SER A 6 20.51 -19.14 -13.91
N ALA A 7 19.47 -19.45 -14.68
CA ALA A 7 18.37 -18.53 -14.90
C ALA A 7 17.77 -18.20 -13.52
N LYS A 8 17.95 -16.95 -13.06
CA LYS A 8 17.22 -16.42 -11.90
C LYS A 8 15.73 -16.55 -12.20
N LYS A 9 15.09 -17.62 -11.71
CA LYS A 9 13.63 -17.73 -11.72
C LYS A 9 13.12 -16.54 -10.91
N ASN A 10 12.46 -15.60 -11.57
CA ASN A 10 11.67 -14.57 -10.91
C ASN A 10 10.53 -15.30 -10.17
N VAL A 11 10.77 -15.67 -8.92
CA VAL A 11 9.74 -16.22 -8.05
C VAL A 11 8.76 -15.09 -7.79
N LEU A 12 7.63 -15.10 -8.49
CA LEU A 12 6.50 -14.23 -8.18
C LEU A 12 5.99 -14.62 -6.80
N LEU A 13 6.34 -13.83 -5.78
CA LEU A 13 5.80 -14.03 -4.44
C LEU A 13 4.27 -13.81 -4.51
N PRO A 14 3.45 -14.75 -4.03
CA PRO A 14 2.01 -14.58 -4.04
C PRO A 14 1.64 -13.32 -3.26
N HIS A 15 0.80 -12.48 -3.86
CA HIS A 15 0.31 -11.26 -3.24
C HIS A 15 -0.67 -11.61 -2.11
N PRO A 16 -0.47 -11.09 -0.88
CA PRO A 16 -1.37 -11.38 0.22
C PRO A 16 -2.71 -10.71 0.01
N VAL A 17 -3.80 -11.46 0.17
CA VAL A 17 -5.18 -10.94 0.18
C VAL A 17 -5.76 -11.07 1.58
N VAL A 18 -6.33 -9.99 2.11
CA VAL A 18 -6.88 -9.90 3.47
C VAL A 18 -8.28 -9.29 3.44
N GLU A 19 -9.18 -9.81 4.27
CA GLU A 19 -10.52 -9.26 4.48
C GLU A 19 -10.47 -8.07 5.45
N THR A 20 -11.18 -6.99 5.13
CA THR A 20 -11.39 -5.84 6.03
C THR A 20 -12.87 -5.65 6.30
N ASN A 21 -13.24 -4.74 7.20
CA ASN A 21 -14.64 -4.38 7.44
C ASN A 21 -15.35 -3.80 6.20
N TYR A 22 -14.60 -3.40 5.16
CA TYR A 22 -15.14 -2.72 3.97
C TYR A 22 -14.92 -3.52 2.67
N GLY A 23 -14.27 -4.69 2.75
CA GLY A 23 -14.00 -5.57 1.62
C GLY A 23 -12.55 -6.07 1.57
N LYS A 24 -12.24 -6.89 0.57
CA LYS A 24 -10.92 -7.53 0.41
C LYS A 24 -9.87 -6.56 -0.14
N ILE A 25 -8.66 -6.63 0.39
CA ILE A 25 -7.50 -5.87 -0.10
C ILE A 25 -6.36 -6.81 -0.51
N GLU A 26 -5.60 -6.42 -1.52
CA GLU A 26 -4.41 -7.13 -2.00
C GLU A 26 -3.14 -6.30 -1.80
N GLY A 27 -2.16 -6.83 -1.08
CA GLY A 27 -0.88 -6.19 -0.81
C GLY A 27 0.28 -6.70 -1.68
N LYS A 28 1.51 -6.39 -1.26
CA LYS A 28 2.76 -6.97 -1.78
C LYS A 28 3.44 -7.79 -0.70
N ARG A 29 4.00 -8.94 -1.08
CA ARG A 29 5.00 -9.61 -0.26
C ARG A 29 6.37 -9.16 -0.74
N VAL A 30 7.19 -8.63 0.16
CA VAL A 30 8.55 -8.18 -0.15
C VAL A 30 9.55 -8.99 0.65
N GLN A 31 10.69 -9.26 0.02
CA GLN A 31 11.85 -9.82 0.67
C GLN A 31 12.74 -8.66 1.15
N ILE A 32 13.16 -8.70 2.40
CA ILE A 32 14.11 -7.75 2.97
C ILE A 32 15.31 -8.49 3.54
N ASP A 33 16.49 -7.91 3.37
CA ASP A 33 17.71 -8.37 4.02
C ASP A 33 17.91 -7.55 5.29
N ILE A 34 17.90 -8.22 6.44
CA ILE A 34 18.21 -7.63 7.73
C ILE A 34 19.36 -8.42 8.33
N LEU A 35 20.53 -7.79 8.44
CA LEU A 35 21.72 -8.38 9.07
C LEU A 35 22.13 -9.72 8.46
N ASN A 36 22.07 -9.85 7.12
CA ASN A 36 22.32 -11.09 6.37
C ASN A 36 21.27 -12.19 6.61
N GLU A 37 20.12 -11.85 7.19
CA GLU A 37 18.97 -12.72 7.34
C GLU A 37 17.87 -12.28 6.38
N ILE A 38 17.44 -13.20 5.51
CA ILE A 38 16.32 -12.94 4.60
C ILE A 38 15.01 -13.06 5.36
N LYS A 39 14.25 -11.96 5.42
CA LYS A 39 12.90 -11.91 6.00
C LYS A 39 11.88 -11.55 4.94
N PHE A 40 10.64 -11.99 5.18
CA PHE A 40 9.50 -11.62 4.36
C PHE A 40 8.58 -10.69 5.14
N VAL A 41 8.03 -9.71 4.42
CA VAL A 41 7.10 -8.73 4.97
C VAL A 41 5.93 -8.58 4.02
N ASN A 42 4.72 -8.62 4.56
CA ASN A 42 3.52 -8.22 3.84
C ASN A 42 3.32 -6.71 3.99
N VAL A 43 3.11 -6.04 2.86
CA VAL A 43 3.00 -4.59 2.75
C VAL A 43 1.68 -4.25 2.06
N PHE A 44 0.80 -3.55 2.76
CA PHE A 44 -0.46 -3.04 2.24
C PHE A 44 -0.41 -1.51 2.28
N LEU A 45 -0.54 -0.88 1.12
CA LEU A 45 -0.40 0.57 0.96
C LEU A 45 -1.69 1.18 0.43
N GLY A 46 -2.04 2.37 0.92
CA GLY A 46 -3.17 3.12 0.39
C GLY A 46 -4.53 2.51 0.72
N ILE A 47 -4.68 1.92 1.91
CA ILE A 47 -5.96 1.37 2.37
C ILE A 47 -6.87 2.54 2.77
N PRO A 48 -8.05 2.74 2.15
CA PRO A 48 -8.96 3.81 2.54
C PRO A 48 -9.56 3.52 3.91
N PHE A 49 -9.47 4.48 4.82
CA PHE A 49 -10.11 4.38 6.15
C PHE A 49 -11.28 5.37 6.33
N ALA A 50 -11.46 6.29 5.39
CA ALA A 50 -12.55 7.25 5.35
C ALA A 50 -12.85 7.67 3.90
N LYS A 51 -14.02 8.30 3.66
CA LYS A 51 -14.31 8.95 2.38
C LYS A 51 -13.36 10.13 2.13
N PRO A 52 -13.07 10.47 0.87
CA PRO A 52 -12.31 11.67 0.55
C PRO A 52 -12.99 12.94 1.12
N PRO A 53 -12.29 13.78 1.90
CA PRO A 53 -12.84 14.99 2.52
C PRO A 53 -12.90 16.15 1.51
N ILE A 54 -13.55 15.95 0.37
CA ILE A 54 -13.66 16.89 -0.75
C ILE A 54 -15.10 17.38 -0.92
N GLY A 55 -15.27 18.53 -1.57
CA GLY A 55 -16.59 19.13 -1.80
C GLY A 55 -17.31 19.40 -0.49
N GLU A 56 -18.54 18.91 -0.35
CA GLU A 56 -19.36 19.07 0.86
C GLU A 56 -18.77 18.39 2.12
N LEU A 57 -17.88 17.42 1.95
CA LEU A 57 -17.18 16.76 3.07
C LEU A 57 -15.97 17.55 3.57
N ARG A 58 -15.59 18.64 2.90
CA ARG A 58 -14.47 19.47 3.31
C ARG A 58 -14.74 20.12 4.67
N PHE A 59 -13.77 20.05 5.57
CA PHE A 59 -13.85 20.54 6.95
C PHE A 59 -14.92 19.85 7.83
N GLN A 60 -15.50 18.75 7.36
CA GLN A 60 -16.41 17.92 8.13
C GLN A 60 -15.65 16.80 8.86
N LYS A 61 -16.34 16.15 9.81
CA LYS A 61 -15.83 14.92 10.43
C LYS A 61 -15.66 13.83 9.34
N PRO A 62 -14.61 13.00 9.41
CA PRO A 62 -14.44 11.90 8.47
C PRO A 62 -15.63 10.93 8.51
N GLU A 63 -16.10 10.53 7.33
CA GLU A 63 -17.11 9.48 7.19
C GLU A 63 -16.46 8.14 6.81
N PRO A 64 -17.02 6.99 7.21
CA PRO A 64 -16.54 5.67 6.79
C PRO A 64 -16.47 5.53 5.27
N PRO A 65 -15.47 4.82 4.71
CA PRO A 65 -15.32 4.65 3.28
C PRO A 65 -16.47 3.81 2.71
N ASN A 66 -16.70 3.94 1.40
CA ASN A 66 -17.62 3.03 0.72
C ASN A 66 -17.02 1.62 0.70
N SER A 67 -17.83 0.62 1.03
CA SER A 67 -17.43 -0.78 0.84
C SER A 67 -17.25 -1.10 -0.65
N TRP A 68 -16.38 -2.05 -0.95
CA TRP A 68 -16.09 -2.52 -2.30
C TRP A 68 -16.34 -4.02 -2.42
N LYS A 69 -16.79 -4.47 -3.60
CA LYS A 69 -17.10 -5.87 -3.87
C LYS A 69 -15.87 -6.65 -4.35
N ASP A 70 -15.11 -6.04 -5.26
CA ASP A 70 -13.92 -6.65 -5.86
C ASP A 70 -12.70 -6.45 -4.98
N VAL A 71 -11.64 -7.24 -5.18
CA VAL A 71 -10.41 -7.09 -4.40
C VAL A 71 -9.73 -5.77 -4.73
N LEU A 72 -9.58 -4.89 -3.73
CA LEU A 72 -8.93 -3.59 -3.88
C LEU A 72 -7.40 -3.75 -3.88
N SER A 73 -6.74 -3.21 -4.91
CA SER A 73 -5.28 -3.24 -4.98
C SER A 73 -4.64 -2.20 -4.04
N CYS A 74 -4.01 -2.66 -2.97
CA CYS A 74 -3.32 -1.87 -1.95
C CYS A 74 -1.79 -2.05 -2.07
N LYS A 75 -1.29 -1.78 -3.27
CA LYS A 75 0.10 -2.06 -3.69
C LYS A 75 0.97 -0.80 -3.79
N THR A 76 0.39 0.39 -3.73
CA THR A 76 1.07 1.67 -3.96
C THR A 76 0.64 2.72 -2.94
N TYR A 77 1.55 3.64 -2.62
CA TYR A 77 1.21 4.81 -1.80
C TYR A 77 0.18 5.69 -2.51
N LYS A 78 -0.67 6.33 -1.71
CA LYS A 78 -1.63 7.36 -2.16
C LYS A 78 -1.05 8.75 -1.91
N SER A 79 -1.76 9.77 -2.38
CA SER A 79 -1.36 11.16 -2.19
C SER A 79 -1.25 11.50 -0.70
N ILE A 80 -0.27 12.34 -0.35
CA ILE A 80 -0.21 12.93 0.99
C ILE A 80 -1.27 14.02 1.12
N SER A 81 -1.60 14.40 2.36
CA SER A 81 -2.42 15.59 2.61
C SER A 81 -1.72 16.85 2.08
N ILE A 82 -2.52 17.81 1.60
CA ILE A 82 -2.05 19.13 1.18
C ILE A 82 -1.24 19.77 2.32
N GLN A 83 0.02 20.05 2.05
CA GLN A 83 0.94 20.67 3.00
C GLN A 83 2.05 21.39 2.25
N LYS A 84 2.72 22.34 2.91
CA LYS A 84 3.90 23.01 2.34
C LYS A 84 5.02 21.98 2.12
N GLN A 85 5.41 21.79 0.88
CA GLN A 85 6.45 20.82 0.52
C GLN A 85 7.84 21.45 0.52
N TYR A 86 8.85 20.65 0.85
CA TYR A 86 10.25 21.07 0.79
C TYR A 86 10.76 21.08 -0.67
N PRO A 87 11.64 22.03 -1.05
CA PRO A 87 12.06 22.20 -2.44
C PRO A 87 12.61 20.93 -3.13
N PHE A 88 13.28 20.07 -2.35
CA PHE A 88 13.97 18.89 -2.84
C PHE A 88 13.16 17.59 -2.70
N LYS A 89 11.94 17.64 -2.17
CA LYS A 89 11.09 16.46 -1.97
C LYS A 89 9.66 16.81 -2.30
N ARG A 90 9.27 16.53 -3.56
CA ARG A 90 7.91 16.72 -4.04
C ARG A 90 7.16 15.41 -4.05
N PHE A 91 6.15 15.31 -3.21
CA PHE A 91 5.18 14.23 -3.22
C PHE A 91 3.91 14.70 -3.93
N LYS A 92 3.15 13.76 -4.49
CA LYS A 92 1.79 14.06 -4.94
C LYS A 92 0.94 14.35 -3.70
N ASP A 93 0.36 15.54 -3.62
CA ASP A 93 -0.62 15.90 -2.60
C ASP A 93 -2.04 15.93 -3.16
N SER A 94 -3.02 15.79 -2.26
CA SER A 94 -4.44 15.88 -2.57
C SER A 94 -5.26 16.04 -1.28
N GLU A 95 -6.49 16.54 -1.39
CA GLU A 95 -7.46 16.41 -0.30
C GLU A 95 -7.95 14.97 -0.15
N ASP A 96 -7.97 14.18 -1.24
CA ASP A 96 -8.16 12.72 -1.18
C ASP A 96 -6.88 12.04 -0.66
N CYS A 97 -6.73 12.04 0.67
CA CYS A 97 -5.51 11.61 1.37
C CYS A 97 -5.77 10.74 2.61
N LEU A 98 -7.02 10.37 2.90
CA LEU A 98 -7.40 9.60 4.09
C LEU A 98 -7.16 8.08 3.89
N TYR A 99 -5.88 7.74 3.79
CA TYR A 99 -5.39 6.38 3.61
C TYR A 99 -4.40 5.98 4.69
N LEU A 100 -4.36 4.69 5.03
CA LEU A 100 -3.36 4.10 5.90
C LEU A 100 -2.53 3.04 5.18
N ASN A 101 -1.38 2.71 5.78
CA ASN A 101 -0.47 1.67 5.30
C ASN A 101 -0.21 0.68 6.45
N VAL A 102 -0.18 -0.62 6.14
CA VAL A 102 0.11 -1.70 7.10
C VAL A 102 1.31 -2.49 6.60
N ILE A 103 2.30 -2.67 7.47
CA ILE A 103 3.54 -3.39 7.18
C ILE A 103 3.70 -4.42 8.30
N VAL A 104 3.71 -5.71 7.95
CA VAL A 104 3.70 -6.80 8.94
C VAL A 104 4.69 -7.91 8.53
N PRO A 105 5.58 -8.35 9.45
CA PRO A 105 6.43 -9.52 9.22
C PRO A 105 5.61 -10.79 8.95
N THR A 106 6.16 -11.74 8.20
CA THR A 106 5.54 -13.05 7.91
C THR A 106 6.46 -14.21 8.16
#